data_AF-A0A0K8U140-F1
#
_entry.id   AF-A0A0K8U140-F1
#
_cell.length_a   1.000
_cell.length_b   1.000
_cell.length_c   1.000
_cell.angle_alpha   90.00
_cell.angle_beta   90.00
_cell.angle_gamma   90.00
#
_symmetry.space_group_name_H-M   'P 1'
#
loop_
_entity.id
_entity.type
_entity.pdbx_description
1 polymer ?
#
loop_
_entity_poly.entity_id
_entity_poly.type
_entity_poly.pdbx_seq_one_letter_code
_entity_poly.pdbx_strand_id
1 'polypeptide(L)'
;MFHWSLIVSLLGLLTAALGAYCGWFLFPNIVDKKVEESVIIADGSEQYKRFVQLPQPLTFKVYIFNVTNAHKIQQGAIPIVEEIGPYVYRQYRRKKVKHFSRDGSKISYVQDQHFEFDEEASAPYTQSDHIVVLNMHMNAFLQVFEREITDIFQGFANRLNHRLNRTPGVRVLKRLMERIRGKRKSVLTIAENDPGLSLLLVHLNANLKAVFNDPKSMFLATTVREFLFDGVRFCINTNGIAKAICNQIKEGGSKTIRELSDGSLAFSFFNHKNGTGNEVYEVHTGKGDAQRVLEIQKLDDSHNLQVWLNGSEGETSMCNQINGTDASSYPPFRKRGDSMYIFSADICRSVQLFYQSDIQYQGIPGFRYSIGENFINDIGPEHDNECFCVDKLANVIKRKNGCLYAGALDLTTCLGK
;
A
#
# COMPACT_ATOMS: atom_id res chain seq x y z
N MET A 1 18.27 27.89 75.18
CA MET A 1 17.74 26.65 74.56
C MET A 1 16.65 26.92 73.51
N PHE A 2 15.67 27.80 73.76
CA PHE A 2 14.53 28.06 72.85
C PHE A 2 14.89 28.56 71.44
N HIS A 3 15.98 29.32 71.28
CA HIS A 3 16.39 29.83 69.96
C HIS A 3 16.96 28.75 69.03
N TRP A 4 17.59 27.70 69.58
CA TRP A 4 18.21 26.65 68.77
C TRP A 4 17.15 25.74 68.13
N SER A 5 16.09 25.41 68.87
CA SER A 5 14.96 24.62 68.36
C SER A 5 14.20 25.35 67.23
N LEU A 6 14.08 26.67 67.31
CA LEU A 6 13.48 27.48 66.24
C LEU A 6 14.35 27.49 64.99
N ILE A 7 15.67 27.68 65.12
CA ILE A 7 16.61 27.64 63.99
C ILE A 7 16.59 26.28 63.29
N VAL A 8 16.62 25.17 64.05
CA VAL A 8 16.56 23.81 63.50
C VAL A 8 15.24 23.54 62.79
N SER A 9 14.11 23.98 63.37
CA SER A 9 12.79 23.81 62.73
C SER A 9 12.68 24.61 61.42
N LEU A 10 13.21 25.83 61.40
CA LEU A 10 13.20 26.69 60.21
C LEU A 10 14.10 26.12 59.11
N LEU A 11 15.27 25.56 59.48
CA LEU A 11 16.14 24.84 58.56
C LEU A 11 15.46 23.57 58.00
N GLY A 12 14.74 22.83 58.83
CA GLY A 12 13.97 21.65 58.41
C GLY A 12 12.83 21.99 57.45
N LEU A 13 12.12 23.10 57.68
CA LEU A 13 11.10 23.60 56.74
C LEU A 13 11.72 24.06 55.41
N LEU A 14 12.88 24.72 55.46
CA LEU A 14 13.62 25.12 54.26
C LEU A 14 14.10 23.92 53.43
N THR A 15 14.65 22.88 54.07
CA THR A 15 15.08 21.67 53.36
C THR A 15 13.89 20.89 52.80
N ALA A 16 12.77 20.81 53.53
CA ALA A 16 11.54 20.20 53.03
C ALA A 16 10.96 20.98 51.84
N ALA A 17 10.92 22.31 51.91
CA ALA A 17 10.46 23.17 50.82
C ALA A 17 11.39 23.06 49.60
N LEU A 18 12.71 23.04 49.79
CA LEU A 18 13.69 22.82 48.73
C LEU A 18 13.53 21.42 48.12
N GLY A 19 13.34 20.39 48.94
CA GLY A 19 13.10 19.02 48.48
C GLY A 19 11.82 18.92 47.64
N ALA A 20 10.73 19.56 48.09
CA ALA A 20 9.48 19.64 47.33
C ALA A 20 9.66 20.41 46.02
N TYR A 21 10.39 21.53 46.02
CA TYR A 21 10.71 22.28 44.81
C TYR A 21 11.55 21.47 43.83
N CYS A 22 12.61 20.81 44.32
CA CYS A 22 13.44 19.93 43.52
C CYS A 22 12.64 18.77 42.92
N GLY A 23 11.79 18.13 43.72
CA GLY A 23 10.98 16.98 43.30
C GLY A 23 9.86 17.34 42.33
N TRP A 24 9.17 18.46 42.55
CA TRP A 24 7.98 18.82 41.76
C TRP A 24 8.28 19.70 40.55
N PHE A 25 9.36 20.50 40.58
CA PHE A 25 9.69 21.42 39.51
C PHE A 25 11.01 21.10 38.80
N LEU A 26 12.11 20.88 39.54
CA LEU A 26 13.41 20.66 38.88
C LEU A 26 13.50 19.28 38.21
N PHE A 27 13.13 18.23 38.92
CA PHE A 27 13.27 16.87 38.44
C PHE A 27 12.44 16.61 37.17
N PRO A 28 11.13 16.96 37.09
CA PRO A 28 10.36 16.79 35.86
C PRO A 28 10.95 17.55 34.67
N ASN A 29 11.36 18.81 34.86
CA ASN A 29 11.97 19.61 33.79
C ASN A 29 13.28 19.01 33.27
N ILE A 30 14.12 18.44 34.16
CA ILE A 30 15.35 17.76 33.76
C ILE A 30 15.02 16.48 32.98
N VAL A 31 14.03 15.71 33.43
CA VAL A 31 13.58 14.48 32.76
C VAL A 31 13.06 14.82 31.37
N ASP A 32 12.15 15.79 31.25
CA ASP A 32 11.57 16.19 29.96
C ASP A 32 12.67 16.67 29.00
N LYS A 33 13.58 17.52 29.46
CA LYS A 33 14.72 17.95 28.63
C LYS A 33 15.60 16.77 28.19
N LYS A 34 15.82 15.79 29.07
CA LYS A 34 16.60 14.60 28.72
C LYS A 34 15.88 13.71 27.71
N VAL A 35 14.56 13.60 27.81
CA VAL A 35 13.72 12.90 26.83
C VAL A 35 13.83 13.61 25.47
N GLU A 36 13.67 14.94 25.43
CA GLU A 36 13.84 15.74 24.20
C GLU A 36 15.21 15.52 23.56
N GLU A 37 16.30 15.61 24.33
CA GLU A 37 17.66 15.34 23.84
C GLU A 37 17.83 13.91 23.31
N SER A 38 17.17 12.93 23.94
CA SER A 38 17.31 11.51 23.58
C SER A 38 16.59 11.11 22.31
N VAL A 39 15.55 11.84 21.91
CA VAL A 39 14.78 11.55 20.68
C VAL A 39 15.37 12.22 19.45
N ILE A 40 16.23 13.22 19.60
CA ILE A 40 16.84 13.93 18.47
C ILE A 40 17.77 12.99 17.69
N ILE A 41 17.55 12.93 16.38
CA ILE A 41 18.38 12.17 15.45
C ILE A 41 19.57 13.03 15.04
N ALA A 42 20.64 12.93 15.80
CA ALA A 42 21.92 13.56 15.49
C ALA A 42 22.95 12.53 15.01
N ASP A 43 23.85 12.92 14.11
CA ASP A 43 24.92 12.03 13.63
C ASP A 43 25.74 11.49 14.82
N GLY A 44 26.02 10.19 14.81
CA GLY A 44 26.70 9.47 15.89
C GLY A 44 25.89 9.21 17.17
N SER A 45 24.69 9.77 17.32
CA SER A 45 23.84 9.55 18.50
C SER A 45 23.31 8.11 18.59
N GLU A 46 22.93 7.66 19.79
CA GLU A 46 22.26 6.36 19.98
C GLU A 46 20.92 6.29 19.23
N GLN A 47 20.19 7.40 19.17
CA GLN A 47 18.93 7.46 18.44
C GLN A 47 19.13 7.32 16.93
N TYR A 48 20.22 7.87 16.38
CA TYR A 48 20.60 7.64 14.99
C TYR A 48 20.88 6.17 14.70
N LYS A 49 21.57 5.45 15.59
CA LYS A 49 21.80 4.00 15.43
C LYS A 49 20.49 3.22 15.39
N ARG A 50 19.55 3.51 16.31
CA ARG A 50 18.21 2.89 16.36
C ARG A 50 17.36 3.24 15.15
N PHE A 51 17.51 4.46 14.63
CA PHE A 51 16.85 4.91 13.41
C PHE A 51 17.36 4.15 12.18
N VAL A 52 18.68 4.02 12.02
CA VAL A 52 19.30 3.32 10.89
C VAL A 52 18.92 1.84 10.86
N GLN A 53 18.92 1.19 12.01
CA GLN A 53 18.60 -0.22 12.13
C GLN A 53 17.80 -0.50 13.40
N LEU A 54 16.63 -1.10 13.23
CA LEU A 54 15.79 -1.50 14.35
C LEU A 54 16.53 -2.58 15.18
N PRO A 55 16.50 -2.49 16.53
CA PRO A 55 17.18 -3.45 17.40
C PRO A 55 16.54 -4.84 17.38
N GLN A 56 15.26 -4.93 17.03
CA GLN A 56 14.54 -6.19 16.87
C GLN A 56 13.79 -6.21 15.53
N PRO A 57 13.75 -7.36 14.83
CA PRO A 57 12.95 -7.49 13.61
C PRO A 57 11.46 -7.42 13.94
N LEU A 58 10.67 -7.02 12.94
CA LEU A 58 9.21 -7.02 13.03
C LEU A 58 8.68 -8.39 12.62
N THR A 59 7.63 -8.87 13.28
CA THR A 59 6.93 -10.10 12.88
C THR A 59 5.90 -9.79 11.80
N PHE A 60 6.11 -10.30 10.59
CA PHE A 60 5.18 -10.18 9.47
C PHE A 60 4.45 -11.50 9.25
N LYS A 61 3.12 -11.50 9.39
CA LYS A 61 2.29 -12.71 9.25
C LYS A 61 1.43 -12.59 8.00
N VAL A 62 1.43 -13.65 7.19
CA VAL A 62 0.59 -13.75 5.99
C VAL A 62 -0.42 -14.87 6.18
N TYR A 63 -1.68 -14.56 5.91
CA TYR A 63 -2.78 -15.52 5.83
C TYR A 63 -3.31 -15.49 4.40
N ILE A 64 -3.60 -16.66 3.84
CA ILE A 64 -4.00 -16.83 2.44
C ILE A 64 -5.37 -17.48 2.41
N PHE A 65 -6.30 -16.91 1.65
CA PHE A 65 -7.59 -17.52 1.37
C PHE A 65 -7.47 -18.49 0.18
N ASN A 66 -7.35 -19.77 0.50
CA ASN A 66 -7.29 -20.86 -0.46
C ASN A 66 -8.67 -21.18 -1.03
N VAL A 67 -8.79 -21.25 -2.35
CA VAL A 67 -10.07 -21.45 -3.06
C VAL A 67 -10.36 -22.94 -3.22
N THR A 68 -11.47 -23.42 -2.67
CA THR A 68 -11.83 -24.85 -2.66
C THR A 68 -12.73 -25.26 -3.82
N ASN A 69 -13.47 -24.33 -4.42
CA ASN A 69 -14.49 -24.60 -5.43
C ASN A 69 -14.27 -23.86 -6.76
N ALA A 70 -13.00 -23.67 -7.17
CA ALA A 70 -12.59 -22.93 -8.37
C ALA A 70 -13.44 -23.20 -9.63
N HIS A 71 -13.67 -24.48 -9.97
CA HIS A 71 -14.46 -24.86 -11.14
C HIS A 71 -15.93 -24.42 -11.05
N LYS A 72 -16.54 -24.49 -9.85
CA LYS A 72 -17.92 -24.04 -9.64
C LYS A 72 -18.02 -22.51 -9.72
N ILE A 73 -16.99 -21.79 -9.25
CA ILE A 73 -16.95 -20.32 -9.36
C ILE A 73 -16.99 -19.87 -10.82
N GLN A 74 -16.25 -20.55 -11.70
CA GLN A 74 -16.27 -20.25 -13.13
C GLN A 74 -17.65 -20.46 -13.78
N GLN A 75 -18.52 -21.24 -13.14
CA GLN A 75 -19.91 -21.47 -13.56
C GLN A 75 -20.89 -20.49 -12.88
N GLY A 76 -20.39 -19.51 -12.13
CA GLY A 76 -21.20 -18.50 -11.43
C GLY A 76 -21.55 -18.85 -9.97
N ALA A 77 -20.98 -19.91 -9.39
CA ALA A 77 -21.18 -20.20 -7.98
C ALA A 77 -20.43 -19.22 -7.07
N ILE A 78 -20.93 -19.08 -5.84
CA ILE A 78 -20.30 -18.25 -4.81
C ILE A 78 -18.93 -18.86 -4.41
N PRO A 79 -17.85 -18.06 -4.33
CA PRO A 79 -16.55 -18.55 -3.86
C PRO A 79 -16.58 -19.10 -2.43
N ILE A 80 -15.96 -20.26 -2.24
CA ILE A 80 -15.71 -20.87 -0.94
C ILE A 80 -14.21 -20.89 -0.71
N VAL A 81 -13.77 -20.19 0.33
CA VAL A 81 -12.36 -20.07 0.70
C VAL A 81 -12.09 -20.61 2.08
N GLU A 82 -10.87 -21.10 2.28
CA GLU A 82 -10.33 -21.54 3.56
C GLU A 82 -9.09 -20.70 3.89
N GLU A 83 -9.03 -20.13 5.09
CA GLU A 83 -7.86 -19.38 5.55
C GLU A 83 -6.72 -20.34 5.91
N ILE A 84 -5.55 -20.15 5.30
CA ILE A 84 -4.34 -20.94 5.56
C ILE A 84 -3.24 -20.01 6.06
N GLY A 85 -2.61 -20.40 7.18
CA GLY A 85 -1.54 -19.65 7.83
C GLY A 85 -1.60 -19.72 9.36
N PRO A 86 -0.71 -19.00 10.05
CA PRO A 86 0.14 -17.93 9.51
C PRO A 86 1.43 -18.43 8.86
N TYR A 87 1.79 -17.84 7.72
CA TYR A 87 3.17 -17.85 7.23
C TYR A 87 3.91 -16.67 7.83
N VAL A 88 4.81 -16.94 8.76
CA VAL A 88 5.50 -15.95 9.57
C VAL A 88 6.88 -15.63 8.99
N TYR A 89 7.18 -14.35 8.90
CA TYR A 89 8.47 -13.83 8.45
C TYR A 89 9.00 -12.83 9.48
N ARG A 90 10.30 -12.87 9.74
CA ARG A 90 11.04 -11.80 10.41
C ARG A 90 11.38 -10.75 9.36
N GLN A 91 10.81 -9.56 9.51
CA GLN A 91 11.04 -8.42 8.66
C GLN A 91 12.10 -7.51 9.29
N TYR A 92 13.27 -7.45 8.67
CA TYR A 92 14.32 -6.49 9.01
C TYR A 92 14.12 -5.22 8.17
N ARG A 93 14.24 -4.05 8.80
CA ARG A 93 14.23 -2.76 8.11
C ARG A 93 15.55 -2.05 8.36
N ARG A 94 16.18 -1.57 7.29
CA ARG A 94 17.43 -0.82 7.36
C ARG A 94 17.32 0.46 6.55
N LYS A 95 17.59 1.59 7.18
CA LYS A 95 17.60 2.91 6.54
C LYS A 95 19.01 3.25 6.10
N LYS A 96 19.21 3.53 4.81
CA LYS A 96 20.46 4.06 4.25
C LYS A 96 20.32 5.57 4.15
N VAL A 97 21.04 6.28 5.01
CA VAL A 97 21.03 7.74 5.05
C VAL A 97 21.76 8.29 3.84
N LYS A 98 21.10 9.22 3.12
CA LYS A 98 21.68 9.95 2.00
C LYS A 98 22.42 11.19 2.47
N HIS A 99 21.76 12.05 3.23
CA HIS A 99 22.35 13.28 3.76
C HIS A 99 21.50 13.88 4.89
N PHE A 100 22.11 14.79 5.65
CA PHE A 100 21.43 15.73 6.53
C PHE A 100 21.30 17.10 5.86
N SER A 101 20.27 17.87 6.22
CA SER A 101 20.19 19.28 5.82
C SER A 101 21.32 20.09 6.45
N ARG A 102 21.63 21.27 5.87
CA ARG A 102 22.73 22.15 6.35
C ARG A 102 22.60 22.56 7.82
N ASP A 103 21.36 22.78 8.27
CA ASP A 103 21.03 23.10 9.65
C ASP A 103 20.87 21.86 10.55
N GLY A 104 20.87 20.64 9.97
CA GLY A 104 20.66 19.38 10.66
C GLY A 104 19.23 19.15 11.16
N SER A 105 18.25 19.96 10.73
CA SER A 105 16.84 19.78 11.08
C SER A 105 16.16 18.64 10.30
N LYS A 106 16.76 18.19 9.20
CA LYS A 106 16.23 17.13 8.35
C LYS A 106 17.25 16.06 8.03
N ILE A 107 16.74 14.85 7.80
CA ILE A 107 17.51 13.69 7.36
C ILE A 107 16.79 13.00 6.20
N SER A 108 17.54 12.75 5.14
CA SER A 108 17.06 12.10 3.92
C SER A 108 17.60 10.68 3.82
N TYR A 109 16.76 9.69 3.56
CA TYR A 109 17.14 8.28 3.53
C TYR A 109 16.31 7.45 2.56
N VAL A 110 16.81 6.25 2.23
CA VAL A 110 16.02 5.17 1.60
C VAL A 110 15.91 4.00 2.58
N GLN A 111 14.83 3.23 2.50
CA GLN A 111 14.59 2.12 3.41
C GLN A 111 14.55 0.79 2.68
N ASP A 112 15.51 -0.08 2.97
CA ASP A 112 15.50 -1.46 2.51
C ASP A 112 14.78 -2.35 3.53
N GLN A 113 14.07 -3.36 3.04
CA GLN A 113 13.45 -4.39 3.87
C GLN A 113 14.01 -5.75 3.50
N HIS A 114 14.11 -6.65 4.46
CA HIS A 114 14.48 -8.04 4.21
C HIS A 114 13.53 -8.96 4.97
N PHE A 115 13.06 -10.01 4.32
CA PHE A 115 12.12 -10.97 4.88
C PHE A 115 12.81 -12.33 5.02
N GLU A 116 12.86 -12.83 6.24
CA GLU A 116 13.39 -14.15 6.59
C GLU A 116 12.23 -15.02 7.09
N PHE A 117 12.01 -16.18 6.49
CA PHE A 117 10.92 -17.07 6.90
C PHE A 117 11.22 -17.69 8.27
N ASP A 118 10.23 -17.69 9.15
CA ASP A 118 10.31 -18.26 10.50
C ASP A 118 9.58 -19.60 10.53
N GLU A 119 10.32 -20.70 10.31
CA GLU A 119 9.76 -22.05 10.21
C GLU A 119 9.04 -22.49 11.50
N GLU A 120 9.61 -22.18 12.66
CA GLU A 120 9.04 -22.55 13.96
C GLU A 120 7.74 -21.80 14.23
N ALA A 121 7.72 -20.49 13.99
CA ALA A 121 6.51 -19.68 14.20
C ALA A 121 5.42 -19.95 13.13
N SER A 122 5.78 -20.52 11.99
CA SER A 122 4.86 -20.89 10.91
C SER A 122 4.34 -22.32 11.02
N ALA A 123 4.94 -23.18 11.84
CA ALA A 123 4.58 -24.58 11.94
C ALA A 123 3.08 -24.77 12.23
N PRO A 124 2.39 -25.72 11.55
CA PRO A 124 2.92 -26.74 10.64
C PRO A 124 3.08 -26.31 9.17
N TYR A 125 2.83 -25.04 8.84
CA TYR A 125 2.83 -24.55 7.46
C TYR A 125 4.24 -24.31 6.92
N THR A 126 4.43 -24.56 5.63
CA THR A 126 5.71 -24.39 4.94
C THR A 126 5.58 -23.51 3.70
N GLN A 127 6.66 -22.87 3.26
CA GLN A 127 6.60 -22.08 2.03
C GLN A 127 6.33 -22.92 0.77
N SER A 128 6.48 -24.25 0.86
CA SER A 128 6.20 -25.20 -0.21
C SER A 128 4.73 -25.62 -0.26
N ASP A 129 3.89 -25.18 0.67
CA ASP A 129 2.47 -25.56 0.71
C ASP A 129 1.78 -25.14 -0.59
N HIS A 130 0.99 -26.05 -1.14
CA HIS A 130 0.25 -25.83 -2.37
C HIS A 130 -1.06 -25.08 -2.08
N ILE A 131 -1.30 -24.02 -2.84
CA ILE A 131 -2.48 -23.16 -2.72
C ILE A 131 -3.13 -22.96 -4.09
N VAL A 132 -4.44 -22.78 -4.08
CA VAL A 132 -5.25 -22.37 -5.22
C VAL A 132 -5.78 -20.97 -4.93
N VAL A 133 -5.32 -20.00 -5.70
CA VAL A 133 -5.61 -18.57 -5.47
C VAL A 133 -6.05 -17.90 -6.76
N LEU A 134 -6.69 -16.74 -6.66
CA LEU A 134 -7.04 -15.95 -7.83
C LEU A 134 -5.77 -15.58 -8.61
N ASN A 135 -5.79 -15.75 -9.93
CA ASN A 135 -4.69 -15.33 -10.78
C ASN A 135 -4.70 -13.79 -10.92
N MET A 136 -4.03 -13.11 -10.00
CA MET A 136 -4.04 -11.64 -9.93
C MET A 136 -3.41 -10.97 -11.15
N HIS A 137 -2.35 -11.55 -11.72
CA HIS A 137 -1.66 -11.00 -12.89
C HIS A 137 -2.40 -11.28 -14.22
N MET A 138 -3.41 -12.15 -14.23
CA MET A 138 -4.38 -12.20 -15.34
C MET A 138 -5.17 -10.90 -15.48
N ASN A 139 -5.42 -10.17 -14.39
CA ASN A 139 -6.11 -8.88 -14.49
C ASN A 139 -5.29 -7.86 -15.30
N ALA A 140 -3.97 -7.82 -15.14
CA ALA A 140 -3.10 -6.96 -15.95
C ALA A 140 -3.21 -7.29 -17.45
N PHE A 141 -3.24 -8.58 -17.79
CA PHE A 141 -3.51 -9.02 -19.16
C PHE A 141 -4.89 -8.56 -19.65
N LEU A 142 -5.96 -8.77 -18.88
CA LEU A 142 -7.32 -8.41 -19.28
C LEU A 142 -7.45 -6.91 -19.55
N GLN A 143 -6.86 -6.07 -18.69
CA GLN A 143 -6.84 -4.62 -18.85
C GLN A 143 -6.09 -4.18 -20.11
N VAL A 144 -4.88 -4.71 -20.33
CA VAL A 144 -4.08 -4.40 -21.53
C VAL A 144 -4.79 -4.89 -22.79
N PHE A 145 -5.32 -6.11 -22.77
CA PHE A 145 -6.01 -6.72 -23.90
C PHE A 145 -7.27 -5.93 -24.28
N GLU A 146 -8.06 -5.49 -23.30
CA GLU A 146 -9.24 -4.65 -23.54
C GLU A 146 -8.86 -3.31 -24.20
N ARG A 147 -7.74 -2.70 -23.78
CA ARG A 147 -7.24 -1.45 -24.39
C ARG A 147 -6.78 -1.66 -25.83
N GLU A 148 -5.91 -2.64 -26.07
CA GLU A 148 -5.38 -2.98 -27.40
C GLU A 148 -6.52 -3.25 -28.41
N ILE A 149 -7.52 -4.03 -28.00
CA ILE A 149 -8.67 -4.29 -28.85
C ILE A 149 -9.50 -3.04 -29.08
N THR A 150 -9.74 -2.22 -28.07
CA THR A 150 -10.49 -0.98 -28.24
C THR A 150 -9.80 -0.09 -29.28
N ASP A 151 -8.47 -0.02 -29.26
CA ASP A 151 -7.67 0.75 -30.22
C ASP A 151 -7.71 0.15 -31.62
N ILE A 152 -7.61 -1.17 -31.77
CA ILE A 152 -7.78 -1.87 -33.05
C ILE A 152 -9.16 -1.60 -33.64
N PHE A 153 -10.21 -1.71 -32.82
CA PHE A 153 -11.59 -1.46 -33.24
C PHE A 153 -11.80 0.00 -33.60
N GLN A 154 -11.23 0.95 -32.87
CA GLN A 154 -11.29 2.38 -33.21
C GLN A 154 -10.51 2.68 -34.51
N GLY A 155 -9.32 2.11 -34.69
CA GLY A 155 -8.54 2.25 -35.91
C GLY A 155 -9.21 1.62 -37.13
N PHE A 156 -9.90 0.48 -36.95
CA PHE A 156 -10.79 -0.09 -37.96
C PHE A 156 -12.00 0.82 -38.22
N ALA A 157 -12.65 1.34 -37.17
CA ALA A 157 -13.76 2.29 -37.27
C ALA A 157 -13.41 3.48 -38.14
N ASN A 158 -12.27 4.12 -37.86
CA ASN A 158 -11.83 5.33 -38.51
C ASN A 158 -11.51 5.08 -39.99
N ARG A 159 -10.86 3.95 -40.30
CA ARG A 159 -10.61 3.50 -41.69
C ARG A 159 -11.90 3.16 -42.43
N LEU A 160 -12.85 2.53 -41.74
CA LEU A 160 -14.16 2.23 -42.29
C LEU A 160 -14.94 3.53 -42.55
N ASN A 161 -14.89 4.50 -41.61
CA ASN A 161 -15.58 5.80 -41.69
C ASN A 161 -15.12 6.58 -42.94
N HIS A 162 -13.84 6.44 -43.29
CA HIS A 162 -13.27 7.03 -44.49
C HIS A 162 -13.72 6.35 -45.81
N ARG A 163 -14.26 5.12 -45.76
CA ARG A 163 -14.88 4.40 -46.89
C ARG A 163 -16.43 4.41 -46.86
N LEU A 164 -17.04 5.04 -45.86
CA LEU A 164 -18.37 4.67 -45.33
C LEU A 164 -19.59 5.41 -45.92
N ASN A 165 -19.49 6.01 -47.11
CA ASN A 165 -20.66 6.67 -47.73
C ASN A 165 -21.28 5.93 -48.92
N ARG A 166 -20.81 4.73 -49.31
CA ARG A 166 -21.26 4.08 -50.56
C ARG A 166 -21.84 2.65 -50.47
N THR A 167 -21.85 1.97 -49.33
CA THR A 167 -22.19 0.52 -49.32
C THR A 167 -23.19 0.11 -48.21
N PRO A 168 -24.32 -0.55 -48.54
CA PRO A 168 -25.41 -0.86 -47.59
C PRO A 168 -25.03 -1.74 -46.40
N GLY A 169 -24.20 -2.78 -46.60
CA GLY A 169 -23.78 -3.71 -45.53
C GLY A 169 -22.99 -3.02 -44.40
N VAL A 170 -22.38 -1.88 -44.70
CA VAL A 170 -21.55 -1.11 -43.76
C VAL A 170 -22.41 -0.30 -42.77
N ARG A 171 -23.69 -0.09 -43.08
CA ARG A 171 -24.66 0.58 -42.19
C ARG A 171 -25.02 -0.30 -40.99
N VAL A 172 -25.07 -1.62 -41.17
CA VAL A 172 -25.27 -2.61 -40.09
C VAL A 172 -24.06 -2.62 -39.17
N LEU A 173 -22.85 -2.64 -39.75
CA LEU A 173 -21.61 -2.62 -38.99
C LEU A 173 -21.42 -1.29 -38.23
N LYS A 174 -21.76 -0.14 -38.84
CA LYS A 174 -21.75 1.18 -38.19
C LYS A 174 -22.70 1.25 -36.98
N ARG A 175 -23.91 0.68 -37.07
CA ARG A 175 -24.84 0.58 -35.93
C ARG A 175 -24.30 -0.31 -34.81
N LEU A 176 -23.57 -1.37 -35.16
CA LEU A 176 -22.84 -2.22 -34.21
C LEU A 176 -21.74 -1.43 -33.49
N MET A 177 -20.98 -0.61 -34.21
CA MET A 177 -19.93 0.24 -33.62
C MET A 177 -20.48 1.37 -32.75
N GLU A 178 -21.56 2.03 -33.17
CA GLU A 178 -22.25 3.05 -32.36
C GLU A 178 -22.86 2.45 -31.08
N ARG A 179 -23.31 1.19 -31.11
CA ARG A 179 -23.74 0.45 -29.90
C ARG A 179 -22.62 0.18 -28.91
N ILE A 180 -21.38 -0.01 -29.38
CA ILE A 180 -20.19 -0.19 -28.52
C ILE A 180 -19.73 1.15 -27.95
N ARG A 181 -19.69 2.20 -28.78
CA ARG A 181 -19.18 3.54 -28.40
C ARG A 181 -20.01 4.25 -27.32
N GLY A 182 -21.30 3.92 -27.18
CA GLY A 182 -22.21 4.54 -26.21
C GLY A 182 -22.41 3.78 -24.89
N LYS A 183 -21.84 2.58 -24.71
CA LYS A 183 -22.07 1.76 -23.50
C LYS A 183 -20.84 1.76 -22.61
N ARG A 184 -21.00 2.12 -21.32
CA ARG A 184 -19.99 1.96 -20.25
C ARG A 184 -19.62 0.50 -19.90
N LYS A 185 -19.99 -0.48 -20.74
CA LYS A 185 -19.79 -1.90 -20.47
C LYS A 185 -18.47 -2.37 -21.07
N SER A 186 -17.79 -3.30 -20.40
CA SER A 186 -16.55 -3.89 -20.90
C SER A 186 -16.77 -4.56 -22.26
N VAL A 187 -15.80 -4.45 -23.18
CA VAL A 187 -15.85 -5.10 -24.49
C VAL A 187 -16.07 -6.61 -24.36
N LEU A 188 -15.53 -7.22 -23.30
CA LEU A 188 -15.70 -8.64 -22.99
C LEU A 188 -17.18 -8.99 -22.73
N THR A 189 -17.87 -8.20 -21.89
CA THR A 189 -19.30 -8.39 -21.60
C THR A 189 -20.19 -8.13 -22.81
N ILE A 190 -19.75 -7.29 -23.75
CA ILE A 190 -20.47 -7.07 -25.01
C ILE A 190 -20.25 -8.26 -25.95
N ALA A 191 -19.03 -8.78 -26.03
CA ALA A 191 -18.68 -9.91 -26.90
C ALA A 191 -19.41 -11.20 -26.51
N GLU A 192 -19.65 -11.45 -25.22
CA GLU A 192 -20.44 -12.59 -24.74
C GLU A 192 -21.90 -12.56 -25.24
N ASN A 193 -22.46 -11.36 -25.45
CA ASN A 193 -23.87 -11.18 -25.78
C ASN A 193 -24.11 -10.84 -27.26
N ASP A 194 -23.05 -10.69 -28.06
CA ASP A 194 -23.14 -10.30 -29.47
C ASP A 194 -22.44 -11.34 -30.38
N PRO A 195 -23.20 -12.09 -31.20
CA PRO A 195 -22.65 -13.09 -32.10
C PRO A 195 -21.59 -12.54 -33.08
N GLY A 196 -21.68 -11.25 -33.45
CA GLY A 196 -20.74 -10.60 -34.36
C GLY A 196 -19.38 -10.28 -33.73
N LEU A 197 -19.27 -10.32 -32.40
CA LEU A 197 -18.04 -10.06 -31.65
C LEU A 197 -17.40 -11.35 -31.11
N SER A 198 -17.95 -12.52 -31.42
CA SER A 198 -17.41 -13.84 -31.04
C SER A 198 -15.94 -14.04 -31.44
N LEU A 199 -15.49 -13.42 -32.53
CA LEU A 199 -14.09 -13.44 -32.98
C LEU A 199 -13.13 -12.85 -31.92
N LEU A 200 -13.58 -11.89 -31.10
CA LEU A 200 -12.79 -11.34 -30.00
C LEU A 200 -12.51 -12.38 -28.92
N LEU A 201 -13.50 -13.21 -28.58
CA LEU A 201 -13.34 -14.25 -27.58
C LEU A 201 -12.35 -15.33 -28.05
N VAL A 202 -12.31 -15.62 -29.35
CA VAL A 202 -11.30 -16.50 -29.94
C VAL A 202 -9.88 -15.93 -29.76
N HIS A 203 -9.70 -14.64 -30.09
CA HIS A 203 -8.40 -13.98 -29.92
C HIS A 203 -8.02 -13.86 -28.44
N LEU A 204 -8.97 -13.58 -27.56
CA LEU A 204 -8.77 -13.54 -26.11
C LEU A 204 -8.24 -14.88 -25.63
N ASN A 205 -8.95 -15.96 -25.92
CA ASN A 205 -8.58 -17.29 -25.46
C ASN A 205 -7.21 -17.72 -26.01
N ALA A 206 -6.93 -17.45 -27.30
CA ALA A 206 -5.64 -17.76 -27.90
C ALA A 206 -4.46 -17.01 -27.23
N ASN A 207 -4.61 -15.70 -27.00
CA ASN A 207 -3.56 -14.90 -26.37
C ASN A 207 -3.42 -15.24 -24.87
N LEU A 208 -4.53 -15.51 -24.19
CA LEU A 208 -4.53 -15.93 -22.79
C LEU A 208 -3.77 -17.26 -22.63
N LYS A 209 -4.00 -18.24 -23.51
CA LYS A 209 -3.22 -19.49 -23.56
C LYS A 209 -1.74 -19.24 -23.80
N ALA A 210 -1.39 -18.34 -24.71
CA ALA A 210 -0.01 -18.02 -25.03
C ALA A 210 0.73 -17.30 -23.88
N VAL A 211 0.05 -16.39 -23.18
CA VAL A 211 0.63 -15.60 -22.08
C VAL A 211 0.78 -16.42 -20.80
N PHE A 212 -0.22 -17.24 -20.47
CA PHE A 212 -0.31 -17.97 -19.19
C PHE A 212 -0.10 -19.49 -19.31
N ASN A 213 0.49 -19.96 -20.42
CA ASN A 213 0.79 -21.37 -20.67
C ASN A 213 -0.44 -22.30 -20.57
N ASP A 214 -1.51 -21.97 -21.28
CA ASP A 214 -2.77 -22.71 -21.33
C ASP A 214 -3.41 -22.94 -19.94
N PRO A 215 -3.84 -21.86 -19.25
CA PRO A 215 -4.35 -21.97 -17.89
C PRO A 215 -5.70 -22.70 -17.88
N LYS A 216 -5.85 -23.65 -16.95
CA LYS A 216 -7.11 -24.42 -16.78
C LYS A 216 -8.24 -23.57 -16.24
N SER A 217 -7.93 -22.52 -15.48
CA SER A 217 -8.93 -21.66 -14.86
C SER A 217 -8.40 -20.24 -14.60
N MET A 218 -9.27 -19.33 -14.18
CA MET A 218 -8.88 -18.00 -13.66
C MET A 218 -8.19 -18.08 -12.28
N PHE A 219 -8.17 -19.26 -11.67
CA PHE A 219 -7.43 -19.57 -10.47
C PHE A 219 -6.13 -20.28 -10.84
N LEU A 220 -5.10 -19.98 -10.07
CA LEU A 220 -3.73 -20.44 -10.26
C LEU A 220 -3.40 -21.37 -9.09
N ALA A 221 -2.80 -22.52 -9.42
CA ALA A 221 -2.25 -23.45 -8.43
C ALA A 221 -0.75 -23.25 -8.36
N THR A 222 -0.21 -22.94 -7.18
CA THR A 222 1.22 -22.62 -6.96
C THR A 222 1.60 -22.92 -5.52
N THR A 223 2.85 -22.64 -5.16
CA THR A 223 3.32 -22.67 -3.79
C THR A 223 3.24 -21.29 -3.15
N VAL A 224 3.20 -21.25 -1.81
CA VAL A 224 3.25 -20.00 -1.05
C VAL A 224 4.51 -19.19 -1.38
N ARG A 225 5.66 -19.85 -1.52
CA ARG A 225 6.94 -19.20 -1.84
C ARG A 225 6.90 -18.49 -3.20
N GLU A 226 6.39 -19.15 -4.22
CA GLU A 226 6.23 -18.58 -5.56
C GLU A 226 5.24 -17.42 -5.55
N PHE A 227 4.09 -17.57 -4.90
CA PHE A 227 3.07 -16.54 -4.86
C PHE A 227 3.52 -15.27 -4.13
N LEU A 228 4.23 -15.42 -3.02
CA LEU A 228 4.66 -14.31 -2.18
C LEU A 228 5.97 -13.67 -2.64
N PHE A 229 6.98 -14.46 -3.06
CA PHE A 229 8.35 -13.97 -3.26
C PHE A 229 9.03 -14.43 -4.56
N ASP A 230 9.09 -15.72 -4.89
CA ASP A 230 9.91 -16.19 -6.03
C ASP A 230 9.31 -15.75 -7.37
N GLY A 231 7.99 -15.75 -7.44
CA GLY A 231 7.20 -15.27 -8.56
C GLY A 231 6.67 -16.37 -9.47
N VAL A 232 5.36 -16.31 -9.75
CA VAL A 232 4.66 -17.16 -10.71
C VAL A 232 4.98 -16.67 -12.12
N ARG A 233 5.59 -17.54 -12.93
CA ARG A 233 6.09 -17.19 -14.27
C ARG A 233 4.99 -17.16 -15.33
N PHE A 234 5.05 -16.16 -16.21
CA PHE A 234 4.19 -15.99 -17.38
C PHE A 234 4.98 -15.30 -18.51
N CYS A 235 4.41 -15.18 -19.72
CA CYS A 235 5.11 -14.60 -20.88
C CYS A 235 6.42 -15.32 -21.26
N ILE A 236 6.47 -16.66 -21.18
CA ILE A 236 7.74 -17.41 -21.32
C ILE A 236 8.27 -17.41 -22.75
N ASN A 237 7.44 -17.75 -23.73
CA ASN A 237 7.83 -17.88 -25.15
C ASN A 237 6.77 -17.26 -26.07
N THR A 238 6.37 -16.02 -25.77
CA THR A 238 5.28 -15.36 -26.48
C THR A 238 5.72 -14.76 -27.82
N ASN A 239 4.86 -14.87 -28.83
CA ASN A 239 5.04 -14.31 -30.17
C ASN A 239 3.83 -13.47 -30.59
N GLY A 240 3.99 -12.64 -31.64
CA GLY A 240 2.89 -11.85 -32.21
C GLY A 240 2.20 -10.94 -31.18
N ILE A 241 0.87 -11.00 -31.14
CA ILE A 241 0.05 -10.17 -30.24
C ILE A 241 0.35 -10.46 -28.76
N ALA A 242 0.55 -11.73 -28.39
CA ALA A 242 0.89 -12.09 -27.02
C ALA A 242 2.20 -11.43 -26.55
N LYS A 243 3.21 -11.32 -27.44
CA LYS A 243 4.46 -10.62 -27.14
C LYS A 243 4.24 -9.11 -26.95
N ALA A 244 3.42 -8.49 -27.80
CA ALA A 244 3.07 -7.08 -27.66
C ALA A 244 2.36 -6.81 -26.32
N ILE A 245 1.41 -7.67 -25.94
CA ILE A 245 0.72 -7.59 -24.64
C ILE A 245 1.72 -7.73 -23.48
N CYS A 246 2.63 -8.71 -23.52
CA CYS A 246 3.66 -8.89 -22.49
C CYS A 246 4.57 -7.67 -22.35
N ASN A 247 5.00 -7.07 -23.47
CA ASN A 247 5.77 -5.83 -23.45
C ASN A 247 4.97 -4.69 -22.82
N GLN A 248 3.67 -4.58 -23.13
CA GLN A 248 2.83 -3.53 -22.58
C GLN A 248 2.57 -3.72 -21.08
N ILE A 249 2.41 -4.97 -20.61
CA ILE A 249 2.33 -5.31 -19.18
C ILE A 249 3.63 -4.90 -18.47
N LYS A 250 4.79 -5.21 -19.08
CA LYS A 250 6.10 -4.81 -18.58
C LYS A 250 6.23 -3.29 -18.48
N GLU A 251 5.83 -2.57 -19.51
CA GLU A 251 5.84 -1.10 -19.56
C GLU A 251 4.86 -0.46 -18.57
N GLY A 252 3.79 -1.16 -18.18
CA GLY A 252 2.86 -0.74 -17.12
C GLY A 252 3.55 -0.57 -15.75
N GLY A 253 4.73 -1.16 -15.56
CA GLY A 253 5.60 -0.83 -14.42
C GLY A 253 5.06 -1.24 -13.05
N SER A 254 4.19 -2.27 -12.99
CA SER A 254 3.70 -2.77 -11.71
C SER A 254 4.85 -3.27 -10.83
N LYS A 255 4.91 -2.81 -9.58
CA LYS A 255 5.91 -3.29 -8.59
C LYS A 255 5.81 -4.80 -8.34
N THR A 256 4.67 -5.44 -8.61
CA THR A 256 4.47 -6.88 -8.38
C THR A 256 4.91 -7.79 -9.54
N ILE A 257 5.33 -7.20 -10.67
CA ILE A 257 5.75 -7.93 -11.87
C ILE A 257 7.20 -7.57 -12.19
N ARG A 258 8.05 -8.59 -12.34
CA ARG A 258 9.46 -8.42 -12.72
C ARG A 258 9.80 -9.20 -13.97
N GLU A 259 10.76 -8.69 -14.72
CA GLU A 259 11.37 -9.40 -15.85
C GLU A 259 12.48 -10.34 -15.34
N LEU A 260 12.50 -11.55 -15.89
CA LEU A 260 13.54 -12.54 -15.65
C LEU A 260 14.63 -12.46 -16.73
N SER A 261 15.77 -13.10 -16.48
CA SER A 261 16.92 -13.08 -17.39
C SER A 261 16.63 -13.64 -18.79
N ASP A 262 15.63 -14.51 -18.93
CA ASP A 262 15.18 -15.06 -20.21
C ASP A 262 14.11 -14.22 -20.91
N GLY A 263 13.77 -13.04 -20.38
CA GLY A 263 12.75 -12.14 -20.91
C GLY A 263 11.32 -12.51 -20.51
N SER A 264 11.12 -13.61 -19.78
CA SER A 264 9.81 -13.94 -19.21
C SER A 264 9.47 -13.03 -18.03
N LEU A 265 8.18 -12.97 -17.68
CA LEU A 265 7.70 -12.16 -16.55
C LEU A 265 7.37 -13.05 -15.36
N ALA A 266 7.53 -12.53 -14.15
CA ALA A 266 7.17 -13.22 -12.92
C ALA A 266 6.36 -12.30 -11.99
N PHE A 267 5.21 -12.79 -11.53
CA PHE A 267 4.34 -12.09 -10.59
C PHE A 267 4.56 -12.57 -9.15
N SER A 268 4.75 -11.65 -8.21
CA SER A 268 4.81 -11.94 -6.76
C SER A 268 4.38 -10.74 -5.94
N PHE A 269 3.81 -10.98 -4.75
CA PHE A 269 3.31 -9.90 -3.89
C PHE A 269 4.42 -9.05 -3.25
N PHE A 270 5.48 -9.69 -2.76
CA PHE A 270 6.43 -9.05 -1.84
C PHE A 270 7.88 -9.05 -2.32
N ASN A 271 8.17 -9.60 -3.51
CA ASN A 271 9.55 -9.61 -4.04
C ASN A 271 10.16 -8.21 -4.12
N HIS A 272 9.42 -7.23 -4.64
CA HIS A 272 9.87 -5.84 -4.77
C HIS A 272 10.14 -5.13 -3.44
N LYS A 273 9.71 -5.70 -2.31
CA LYS A 273 10.02 -5.19 -0.98
C LYS A 273 11.29 -5.82 -0.42
N ASN A 274 11.72 -6.96 -0.95
CA ASN A 274 12.85 -7.72 -0.41
C ASN A 274 14.17 -7.24 -1.03
N GLY A 275 14.92 -6.44 -0.28
CA GLY A 275 16.26 -5.97 -0.60
C GLY A 275 16.32 -4.65 -1.37
N THR A 276 15.19 -4.00 -1.63
CA THR A 276 15.13 -2.81 -2.49
C THR A 276 14.22 -1.72 -1.91
N GLY A 277 14.82 -0.62 -1.43
CA GLY A 277 14.15 0.65 -1.19
C GLY A 277 14.54 1.69 -2.24
N ASN A 278 13.56 2.18 -3.01
CA ASN A 278 13.80 3.20 -4.05
C ASN A 278 13.29 4.58 -3.62
N GLU A 279 12.24 4.60 -2.79
CA GLU A 279 11.62 5.83 -2.32
C GLU A 279 12.53 6.58 -1.34
N VAL A 280 12.67 7.89 -1.54
CA VAL A 280 13.49 8.77 -0.70
C VAL A 280 12.61 9.48 0.30
N TYR A 281 12.82 9.24 1.58
CA TYR A 281 12.11 9.92 2.67
C TYR A 281 12.97 11.06 3.18
N GLU A 282 12.42 12.27 3.25
CA GLU A 282 12.97 13.39 4.03
C GLU A 282 12.10 13.55 5.29
N VAL A 283 12.70 13.35 6.46
CA VAL A 283 12.01 13.48 7.76
C VAL A 283 12.69 14.50 8.64
N HIS A 284 11.95 15.07 9.58
CA HIS A 284 12.51 15.99 10.57
C HIS A 284 13.27 15.23 11.66
N THR A 285 14.45 15.72 12.04
CA THR A 285 15.36 15.06 13.00
C THR A 285 14.95 15.25 14.46
N GLY A 286 14.00 16.14 14.73
CA GLY A 286 13.65 16.59 16.08
C GLY A 286 14.52 17.75 16.57
N LYS A 287 15.55 18.15 15.81
CA LYS A 287 16.39 19.30 16.18
C LYS A 287 15.57 20.59 16.17
N GLY A 288 15.59 21.32 17.27
CA GLY A 288 14.82 22.56 17.45
C GLY A 288 13.37 22.34 17.88
N ASP A 289 12.77 21.19 17.54
CA ASP A 289 11.44 20.80 17.98
C ASP A 289 11.33 19.27 18.04
N ALA A 290 11.41 18.71 19.24
CA ALA A 290 11.34 17.27 19.49
C ALA A 290 9.97 16.67 19.14
N GLN A 291 8.89 17.47 19.11
CA GLN A 291 7.56 17.00 18.77
C GLN A 291 7.39 16.67 17.28
N ARG A 292 8.34 17.13 16.45
CA ARG A 292 8.36 16.89 15.00
C ARG A 292 9.27 15.74 14.59
N VAL A 293 9.93 15.07 15.53
CA VAL A 293 10.85 13.98 15.20
C VAL A 293 10.16 12.91 14.33
N LEU A 294 10.85 12.48 13.26
CA LEU A 294 10.36 11.53 12.24
C LEU A 294 9.12 11.96 11.44
N GLU A 295 8.60 13.17 11.63
CA GLU A 295 7.56 13.72 10.75
C GLU A 295 8.06 13.71 9.31
N ILE A 296 7.32 13.06 8.42
CA ILE A 296 7.67 12.98 7.01
C ILE A 296 7.34 14.31 6.36
N GLN A 297 8.37 14.95 5.81
CA GLN A 297 8.24 16.23 5.14
C GLN A 297 8.17 16.09 3.63
N LYS A 298 8.90 15.11 3.07
CA LYS A 298 8.85 14.77 1.65
C LYS A 298 8.96 13.27 1.44
N LEU A 299 8.29 12.82 0.40
CA LEU A 299 8.51 11.53 -0.23
C LEU A 299 8.98 11.79 -1.66
N ASP A 300 10.12 11.21 -2.00
CA ASP A 300 10.91 11.53 -3.17
C ASP A 300 11.22 13.03 -3.22
N ASP A 301 10.68 13.74 -4.22
CA ASP A 301 10.86 15.18 -4.39
C ASP A 301 9.57 15.99 -4.08
N SER A 302 8.54 15.35 -3.51
CA SER A 302 7.24 15.97 -3.30
C SER A 302 6.82 16.03 -1.83
N HIS A 303 6.18 17.13 -1.46
CA HIS A 303 5.52 17.31 -0.16
C HIS A 303 4.13 16.64 -0.09
N ASN A 304 3.53 16.37 -1.25
CA ASN A 304 2.21 15.76 -1.37
C ASN A 304 2.27 14.57 -2.34
N LEU A 305 1.42 13.59 -2.13
CA LEU A 305 1.19 12.52 -3.09
C LEU A 305 0.54 13.09 -4.36
N GLN A 306 0.69 12.36 -5.45
CA GLN A 306 0.03 12.64 -6.74
C GLN A 306 -0.82 11.44 -7.17
N VAL A 307 -1.48 10.83 -6.18
CA VAL A 307 -2.13 9.50 -6.30
C VAL A 307 -3.64 9.63 -6.28
N TRP A 308 -4.18 10.49 -5.42
CA TRP A 308 -5.61 10.61 -5.17
C TRP A 308 -6.22 11.78 -5.94
N LEU A 309 -7.55 11.82 -6.01
CA LEU A 309 -8.24 12.91 -6.69
C LEU A 309 -7.96 14.23 -5.99
N ASN A 310 -7.72 15.28 -6.77
CA ASN A 310 -7.64 16.65 -6.27
C ASN A 310 -9.05 17.22 -6.08
N GLY A 311 -9.14 18.37 -5.41
CA GLY A 311 -10.39 19.09 -5.26
C GLY A 311 -10.96 19.59 -6.60
N SER A 312 -12.21 20.04 -6.57
CA SER A 312 -12.95 20.40 -7.79
C SER A 312 -12.33 21.56 -8.58
N GLU A 313 -11.53 22.41 -7.94
CA GLU A 313 -10.83 23.54 -8.57
C GLU A 313 -9.36 23.19 -8.91
N GLY A 314 -8.95 21.93 -8.75
CA GLY A 314 -7.62 21.42 -9.04
C GLY A 314 -6.61 21.55 -7.90
N GLU A 315 -7.04 22.07 -6.76
CA GLU A 315 -6.27 22.16 -5.52
C GLU A 315 -5.93 20.79 -4.92
N THR A 316 -4.76 20.67 -4.31
CA THR A 316 -4.33 19.42 -3.67
C THR A 316 -5.31 19.02 -2.57
N SER A 317 -5.95 17.87 -2.72
CA SER A 317 -6.88 17.36 -1.71
C SER A 317 -6.16 16.88 -0.47
N MET A 318 -6.90 16.75 0.64
CA MET A 318 -6.34 16.18 1.87
C MET A 318 -5.89 14.72 1.72
N CYS A 319 -6.49 13.96 0.78
CA CYS A 319 -6.09 12.58 0.50
C CYS A 319 -4.64 12.48 0.03
N ASN A 320 -4.13 13.53 -0.61
CA ASN A 320 -2.76 13.61 -1.09
C ASN A 320 -1.77 14.14 -0.05
N GLN A 321 -2.20 14.51 1.16
CA GLN A 321 -1.29 14.99 2.20
C GLN A 321 -0.53 13.83 2.86
N ILE A 322 0.78 14.04 3.07
CA ILE A 322 1.65 13.12 3.80
C ILE A 322 1.76 13.63 5.24
N ASN A 323 1.06 12.95 6.15
CA ASN A 323 0.96 13.36 7.56
C ASN A 323 1.56 12.27 8.46
N GLY A 324 2.28 12.72 9.49
CA GLY A 324 2.79 11.85 10.55
C GLY A 324 4.14 11.18 10.24
N THR A 325 4.38 10.04 10.88
CA THR A 325 5.64 9.28 10.77
C THR A 325 5.42 7.98 10.00
N ASP A 326 6.49 7.22 9.76
CA ASP A 326 6.46 5.87 9.19
C ASP A 326 6.02 4.78 10.19
N ALA A 327 5.50 5.18 11.36
CA ALA A 327 5.13 4.34 12.50
C ALA A 327 6.28 3.55 13.15
N SER A 328 7.55 3.82 12.81
CA SER A 328 8.70 3.17 13.44
C SER A 328 9.01 3.73 14.84
N SER A 329 8.71 5.02 15.06
CA SER A 329 8.72 5.69 16.36
C SER A 329 7.81 6.91 16.32
N TYR A 330 7.56 7.50 17.48
CA TYR A 330 6.61 8.59 17.65
C TYR A 330 7.25 9.73 18.45
N PRO A 331 6.76 10.97 18.26
CA PRO A 331 7.14 12.10 19.10
C PRO A 331 6.88 11.86 20.60
N PRO A 332 7.68 12.47 21.49
CA PRO A 332 7.54 12.29 22.94
C PRO A 332 6.31 13.01 23.52
N PHE A 333 6.04 12.79 24.81
CA PHE A 333 5.03 13.50 25.63
C PHE A 333 3.57 13.40 25.14
N ARG A 334 3.23 12.27 24.52
CA ARG A 334 1.85 11.95 24.13
C ARG A 334 0.93 11.91 25.36
N LYS A 335 -0.30 12.42 25.21
CA LYS A 335 -1.34 12.43 26.23
C LYS A 335 -2.52 11.55 25.83
N ARG A 336 -3.36 11.19 26.81
CA ARG A 336 -4.63 10.50 26.56
C ARG A 336 -5.52 11.40 25.69
N GLY A 337 -6.17 10.82 24.70
CA GLY A 337 -7.06 11.54 23.77
C GLY A 337 -6.35 12.22 22.60
N ASP A 338 -5.02 12.36 22.61
CA ASP A 338 -4.30 12.85 21.43
C ASP A 338 -4.51 11.86 20.28
N SER A 339 -4.75 12.35 19.06
CA SER A 339 -4.69 11.54 17.84
C SER A 339 -3.33 11.71 17.15
N MET A 340 -2.96 10.77 16.29
CA MET A 340 -1.74 10.90 15.48
C MET A 340 -1.94 10.34 14.09
N TYR A 341 -1.12 10.80 13.16
CA TYR A 341 -1.07 10.22 11.83
C TYR A 341 0.12 9.29 11.68
N ILE A 342 -0.08 8.26 10.87
CA ILE A 342 1.01 7.48 10.27
C ILE A 342 0.84 7.53 8.76
N PHE A 343 1.95 7.50 8.03
CA PHE A 343 1.94 7.34 6.59
C PHE A 343 2.33 5.92 6.21
N SER A 344 1.52 5.28 5.37
CA SER A 344 1.82 3.95 4.82
C SER A 344 1.98 4.04 3.30
N ALA A 345 3.21 3.86 2.83
CA ALA A 345 3.52 3.81 1.41
C ALA A 345 2.86 2.62 0.69
N ASP A 346 2.56 1.54 1.43
CA ASP A 346 1.92 0.33 0.88
C ASP A 346 0.49 0.57 0.39
N ILE A 347 -0.19 1.56 0.97
CA ILE A 347 -1.55 1.98 0.60
C ILE A 347 -1.58 3.43 0.11
N CYS A 348 -0.41 4.03 -0.12
CA CYS A 348 -0.21 5.41 -0.54
C CYS A 348 -1.08 6.43 0.21
N ARG A 349 -1.23 6.34 1.54
CA ARG A 349 -2.04 7.33 2.28
C ARG A 349 -1.61 7.48 3.74
N SER A 350 -1.99 8.64 4.28
CA SER A 350 -1.95 8.91 5.71
C SER A 350 -3.17 8.31 6.40
N VAL A 351 -2.96 7.75 7.59
CA VAL A 351 -3.98 7.10 8.42
C VAL A 351 -3.96 7.71 9.82
N GLN A 352 -5.12 8.16 10.28
CA GLN A 352 -5.26 8.69 11.63
C GLN A 352 -5.50 7.55 12.63
N LEU A 353 -4.79 7.62 13.75
CA LEU A 353 -4.89 6.72 14.88
C LEU A 353 -5.45 7.47 16.08
N PHE A 354 -6.36 6.82 16.78
CA PHE A 354 -7.04 7.35 17.96
C PHE A 354 -6.69 6.53 19.19
N TYR A 355 -6.55 7.21 20.33
CA TYR A 355 -6.39 6.56 21.61
C TYR A 355 -7.58 5.63 21.90
N GLN A 356 -7.29 4.40 22.31
CA GLN A 356 -8.28 3.40 22.67
C GLN A 356 -8.28 3.12 24.17
N SER A 357 -7.12 2.79 24.73
CA SER A 357 -7.00 2.43 26.15
C SER A 357 -5.57 2.51 26.65
N ASP A 358 -5.40 2.57 27.97
CA ASP A 358 -4.11 2.33 28.61
C ASP A 358 -3.78 0.83 28.55
N ILE A 359 -2.50 0.50 28.39
CA ILE A 359 -1.99 -0.86 28.40
C ILE A 359 -0.69 -0.92 29.19
N GLN A 360 -0.29 -2.14 29.55
CA GLN A 360 1.05 -2.41 30.06
C GLN A 360 1.69 -3.48 29.18
N TYR A 361 2.87 -3.20 28.65
CA TYR A 361 3.64 -4.13 27.82
C TYR A 361 5.00 -4.36 28.47
N GLN A 362 5.28 -5.59 28.90
CA GLN A 362 6.53 -5.95 29.58
C GLN A 362 6.86 -5.02 30.77
N GLY A 363 5.84 -4.66 31.57
CA GLY A 363 5.99 -3.77 32.71
C GLY A 363 5.99 -2.27 32.37
N ILE A 364 6.12 -1.90 31.09
CA ILE A 364 6.14 -0.51 30.63
C ILE A 364 4.70 -0.04 30.37
N PRO A 365 4.23 1.05 31.01
CA PRO A 365 2.93 1.63 30.72
C PRO A 365 2.94 2.24 29.31
N GLY A 366 1.85 2.05 28.58
CA GLY A 366 1.71 2.57 27.23
C GLY A 366 0.25 2.88 26.89
N PHE A 367 0.08 3.51 25.74
CA PHE A 367 -1.23 3.80 25.19
C PHE A 367 -1.47 2.94 23.96
N ARG A 368 -2.62 2.27 23.91
CA ARG A 368 -3.08 1.57 22.72
C ARG A 368 -3.79 2.56 21.81
N TYR A 369 -3.39 2.55 20.54
CA TYR A 369 -4.01 3.34 19.49
C TYR A 369 -4.62 2.41 18.44
N SER A 370 -5.76 2.82 17.88
CA SER A 370 -6.48 2.09 16.83
C SER A 370 -6.89 3.01 15.70
N ILE A 371 -7.10 2.44 14.52
CA ILE A 371 -7.60 3.16 13.35
C ILE A 371 -9.07 3.54 13.59
N GLY A 372 -9.46 4.76 13.21
CA GLY A 372 -10.84 5.26 13.31
C GLY A 372 -11.73 4.88 12.11
N GLU A 373 -13.02 5.21 12.19
CA GLU A 373 -14.00 4.91 11.14
C GLU A 373 -13.74 5.68 9.83
N ASN A 374 -13.05 6.82 9.90
CA ASN A 374 -12.67 7.66 8.75
C ASN A 374 -11.61 7.06 7.80
N PHE A 375 -11.16 5.82 8.05
CA PHE A 375 -10.16 5.16 7.23
C PHE A 375 -10.74 4.51 5.96
N ILE A 376 -11.41 3.36 6.10
CA ILE A 376 -11.99 2.59 4.98
C ILE A 376 -13.47 2.25 5.19
N ASN A 377 -14.03 2.53 6.38
CA ASN A 377 -15.41 2.16 6.66
C ASN A 377 -16.38 3.09 5.91
N ASP A 378 -16.12 4.39 5.90
CA ASP A 378 -16.96 5.33 5.17
C ASP A 378 -16.12 6.32 4.35
N ILE A 379 -16.14 6.12 3.03
CA ILE A 379 -15.58 7.04 2.02
C ILE A 379 -16.70 7.91 1.49
N GLY A 380 -16.62 9.21 1.73
CA GLY A 380 -17.63 10.18 1.33
C GLY A 380 -17.36 11.60 1.82
N PRO A 381 -18.16 12.58 1.35
CA PRO A 381 -18.05 14.00 1.74
C PRO A 381 -18.17 14.20 3.25
N GLU A 382 -18.97 13.38 3.93
CA GLU A 382 -19.21 13.46 5.37
C GLU A 382 -17.96 13.23 6.23
N HIS A 383 -16.91 12.62 5.65
CA HIS A 383 -15.63 12.35 6.32
C HIS A 383 -14.45 13.07 5.65
N ASP A 384 -14.72 13.99 4.73
CA ASP A 384 -13.73 14.77 3.97
C ASP A 384 -12.72 13.89 3.19
N ASN A 385 -13.10 12.66 2.89
CA ASN A 385 -12.20 11.63 2.33
C ASN A 385 -12.69 11.09 0.97
N GLU A 386 -13.65 11.78 0.35
CA GLU A 386 -14.22 11.46 -0.96
C GLU A 386 -13.17 11.43 -2.08
N CYS A 387 -12.06 12.15 -1.92
CA CYS A 387 -10.94 12.15 -2.86
C CYS A 387 -10.24 10.78 -3.02
N PHE A 388 -10.49 9.82 -2.12
CA PHE A 388 -10.06 8.43 -2.28
C PHE A 388 -10.91 7.64 -3.31
N CYS A 389 -12.05 8.19 -3.74
CA CYS A 389 -12.97 7.54 -4.67
C CYS A 389 -12.61 7.80 -6.14
N VAL A 390 -11.62 7.06 -6.66
CA VAL A 390 -11.04 7.31 -7.99
C VAL A 390 -11.87 6.80 -9.18
N ASP A 391 -12.96 6.06 -8.94
CA ASP A 391 -13.89 5.48 -9.92
C ASP A 391 -13.23 4.72 -11.11
N LYS A 392 -12.02 4.18 -10.94
CA LYS A 392 -11.29 3.54 -12.05
C LYS A 392 -11.77 2.15 -12.41
N LEU A 393 -12.24 1.38 -11.43
CA LEU A 393 -12.64 -0.01 -11.64
C LEU A 393 -13.99 -0.12 -12.38
N ALA A 394 -13.98 -0.53 -13.64
CA ALA A 394 -15.22 -0.83 -14.35
C ALA A 394 -15.84 -2.14 -13.84
N ASN A 395 -17.18 -2.20 -13.74
CA ASN A 395 -17.95 -3.41 -13.43
C ASN A 395 -17.68 -4.06 -12.05
N VAL A 396 -17.24 -3.30 -11.05
CA VAL A 396 -17.18 -3.76 -9.66
C VAL A 396 -18.39 -3.29 -8.85
N ILE A 397 -18.63 -3.95 -7.71
CA ILE A 397 -19.75 -3.63 -6.82
C ILE A 397 -19.47 -2.25 -6.17
N LYS A 398 -20.19 -1.24 -6.64
CA LYS A 398 -20.05 0.16 -6.22
C LYS A 398 -21.35 0.69 -5.62
N ARG A 399 -21.21 1.67 -4.73
CA ARG A 399 -22.30 2.55 -4.31
C ARG A 399 -22.72 3.43 -5.50
N LYS A 400 -23.86 4.10 -5.39
CA LYS A 400 -24.40 4.99 -6.46
C LYS A 400 -23.44 6.12 -6.85
N ASN A 401 -22.56 6.53 -5.94
CA ASN A 401 -21.56 7.57 -6.15
C ASN A 401 -20.27 7.06 -6.85
N GLY A 402 -20.19 5.78 -7.24
CA GLY A 402 -19.03 5.20 -7.91
C GLY A 402 -17.96 4.63 -6.97
N CYS A 403 -18.08 4.86 -5.66
CA CYS A 403 -17.13 4.37 -4.67
C CYS A 403 -17.39 2.91 -4.30
N LEU A 404 -16.38 2.22 -3.78
CA LEU A 404 -16.55 0.87 -3.22
C LEU A 404 -17.41 0.90 -1.95
N TYR A 405 -17.92 -0.26 -1.55
CA TYR A 405 -18.66 -0.39 -0.30
C TYR A 405 -17.74 -0.21 0.92
N ALA A 406 -18.37 0.00 2.07
CA ALA A 406 -17.67 0.15 3.35
C ALA A 406 -16.68 -1.00 3.58
N GLY A 407 -15.47 -0.67 4.03
CA GLY A 407 -14.40 -1.61 4.29
C GLY A 407 -13.46 -1.88 3.10
N ALA A 408 -13.59 -1.15 1.98
CA ALA A 408 -12.77 -1.36 0.79
C ALA A 408 -12.24 -0.04 0.19
N LEU A 409 -11.02 -0.08 -0.37
CA LEU A 409 -10.34 1.04 -1.00
C LEU A 409 -9.75 0.62 -2.35
N ASP A 410 -9.95 1.44 -3.38
CA ASP A 410 -9.37 1.22 -4.71
C ASP A 410 -7.93 1.75 -4.75
N LEU A 411 -6.95 0.84 -4.79
CA LEU A 411 -5.51 1.16 -4.85
C LEU A 411 -4.95 1.23 -6.28
N THR A 412 -5.81 1.24 -7.31
CA THR A 412 -5.36 1.24 -8.71
C THR A 412 -4.45 2.44 -9.01
N THR A 413 -4.68 3.62 -8.42
CA THR A 413 -3.78 4.77 -8.58
C THR A 413 -2.44 4.61 -7.87
N CYS A 414 -2.39 3.83 -6.79
CA CYS A 414 -1.20 3.64 -5.95
C CYS A 414 -0.23 2.60 -6.51
N LEU A 415 -0.76 1.47 -7.02
CA LEU A 415 0.04 0.30 -7.39
C LEU A 415 0.55 0.29 -8.85
N GLY A 416 0.08 1.22 -9.69
CA GLY A 416 0.50 1.38 -11.10
C GLY A 416 -0.65 1.69 -12.06
N LYS A 417 -0.36 2.33 -13.20
CA LYS A 417 -1.34 2.68 -14.25
C LYS A 417 -1.40 1.64 -15.36
#